data_AF-A0A349DAZ7-F1
#
_entry.id   AF-A0A349DAZ7-F1
#
_cell.length_a   1.000
_cell.length_b   1.000
_cell.length_c   1.000
_cell.angle_alpha   90.00
_cell.angle_beta   90.00
_cell.angle_gamma   90.00
#
_symmetry.space_group_name_H-M   'P 1'
#
loop_
_entity.id
_entity.type
_entity.pdbx_description
1 polymer ?
#
loop_
_entity_poly.entity_id
_entity_poly.type
_entity_poly.pdbx_seq_one_letter_code
_entity_poly.pdbx_strand_id
1 'polypeptide(L)'
;EGHKLINDIKNATCLDDGYRDIKCSKCGFVQSHIVTKATGHDWSEWKVIKEPTYRSVGVERQTCRGCGIYKEREIPMIVVPVEKIIITPGEDFKIYCKKTDRLQATVVPDEAMFSAKIVWESSNPKVVSVSDDGTIKALRRGTATITAKTEDGKVSDSINVTVEYSTIQWIIVYILFGWIWYL
;
A
#
# COMPACT_ATOMS: atom_id res chain seq x y z
N GLU A 1 -65.47 21.45 -30.38
CA GLU A 1 -65.65 20.42 -29.34
C GLU A 1 -64.70 20.70 -28.19
N GLY A 2 -65.17 20.61 -26.94
CA GLY A 2 -64.36 20.94 -25.77
C GLY A 2 -63.30 19.87 -25.49
N HIS A 3 -62.13 20.30 -25.01
CA HIS A 3 -61.08 19.38 -24.58
C HIS A 3 -61.52 18.67 -23.28
N LYS A 4 -61.48 17.33 -23.27
CA LYS A 4 -61.68 16.55 -22.04
C LYS A 4 -60.35 16.48 -21.28
N LEU A 5 -60.23 17.30 -20.24
CA LEU A 5 -59.02 17.38 -19.43
C LEU A 5 -58.96 16.23 -18.41
N ILE A 6 -57.76 15.67 -18.23
CA ILE A 6 -57.44 14.64 -17.24
C ILE A 6 -56.18 15.05 -16.47
N ASN A 7 -56.04 14.52 -15.25
CA ASN A 7 -54.82 14.64 -14.47
C ASN A 7 -53.88 13.48 -14.79
N ASP A 8 -52.63 13.79 -15.13
CA ASP A 8 -51.54 12.83 -15.23
C ASP A 8 -50.49 13.17 -14.17
N ILE A 9 -50.17 12.20 -13.33
CA ILE A 9 -49.36 12.42 -12.13
C ILE A 9 -48.24 11.40 -12.10
N LYS A 10 -47.00 11.91 -12.05
CA LYS A 10 -45.82 11.14 -11.71
C LYS A 10 -45.29 11.64 -10.37
N ASN A 11 -45.25 10.79 -9.36
CA ASN A 11 -44.64 11.15 -8.08
C ASN A 11 -43.13 11.31 -8.24
N ALA A 12 -42.54 12.27 -7.53
CA ALA A 12 -41.08 12.43 -7.48
C ALA A 12 -40.43 11.25 -6.74
N THR A 13 -39.24 10.86 -7.18
CA THR A 13 -38.40 9.85 -6.52
C THR A 13 -37.15 10.52 -5.94
N CYS A 14 -36.24 9.74 -5.37
CA CYS A 14 -34.93 10.25 -4.93
C CYS A 14 -34.07 10.79 -6.08
N LEU A 15 -34.30 10.33 -7.32
CA LEU A 15 -33.49 10.67 -8.50
C LEU A 15 -34.27 11.44 -9.56
N ASP A 16 -35.56 11.14 -9.71
CA ASP A 16 -36.39 11.67 -10.77
C ASP A 16 -37.35 12.72 -10.24
N ASP A 17 -37.40 13.85 -10.94
CA ASP A 17 -38.48 14.81 -10.78
C ASP A 17 -39.84 14.12 -11.05
N GLY A 18 -40.82 14.45 -10.21
CA GLY A 18 -42.23 14.18 -10.44
C GLY A 18 -42.90 15.33 -11.18
N TYR A 19 -44.12 15.10 -11.63
CA TYR A 19 -44.94 16.15 -12.21
C TYR A 19 -46.42 15.91 -11.97
N ARG A 20 -47.20 16.99 -12.08
CA ARG A 20 -48.66 16.96 -12.23
C ARG A 20 -49.02 17.75 -13.49
N ASP A 21 -49.59 17.05 -14.45
CA ASP A 21 -50.07 17.61 -15.70
C ASP A 21 -51.59 17.63 -15.73
N ILE A 22 -52.15 18.72 -16.21
CA ILE A 22 -53.55 18.79 -16.65
C ILE A 22 -53.52 18.76 -18.18
N LYS A 23 -53.95 17.66 -18.79
CA LYS A 23 -53.83 17.46 -20.24
C LYS A 23 -55.09 16.91 -20.89
N CYS A 24 -55.28 17.16 -22.18
CA CYS A 24 -56.39 16.60 -22.95
C CYS A 24 -56.19 15.10 -23.18
N SER A 25 -57.17 14.29 -22.79
CA SER A 25 -57.08 12.82 -22.91
C SER A 25 -57.05 12.30 -24.35
N LYS A 26 -57.40 13.14 -25.34
CA LYS A 26 -57.48 12.75 -26.76
C LYS A 26 -56.30 13.23 -27.59
N CYS A 27 -55.90 14.51 -27.47
CA CYS A 27 -54.84 15.11 -28.31
C CYS A 27 -53.53 15.37 -27.58
N GLY A 28 -53.46 15.15 -26.26
CA GLY A 28 -52.24 15.33 -25.45
C GLY A 28 -51.89 16.78 -25.12
N PHE A 29 -52.67 17.78 -25.58
CA PHE A 29 -52.46 19.19 -25.23
C PHE A 29 -52.38 19.37 -23.70
N VAL A 30 -51.28 19.92 -23.20
CA VAL A 30 -51.04 20.18 -21.78
C VAL A 30 -51.43 21.62 -21.47
N GLN A 31 -52.42 21.78 -20.58
CA GLN A 31 -52.87 23.08 -20.11
C GLN A 31 -52.01 23.60 -18.96
N SER A 32 -51.49 22.71 -18.12
CA SER A 32 -50.65 23.05 -16.97
C SER A 32 -49.66 21.91 -16.70
N HIS A 33 -48.41 22.25 -16.43
CA HIS A 33 -47.32 21.34 -16.08
C HIS A 33 -46.64 21.84 -14.82
N ILE A 34 -46.76 21.11 -13.72
CA ILE A 34 -46.17 21.48 -12.43
C ILE A 34 -45.15 20.42 -12.06
N VAL A 35 -43.87 20.82 -11.94
CA VAL A 35 -42.77 19.92 -11.59
C VAL A 35 -42.58 19.88 -10.07
N THR A 36 -42.48 18.67 -9.52
CA THR A 36 -42.00 18.43 -8.15
C THR A 36 -40.58 17.91 -8.25
N LYS A 37 -39.61 18.64 -7.70
CA LYS A 37 -38.20 18.22 -7.75
C LYS A 37 -37.97 16.89 -7.04
N ALA A 38 -37.00 16.13 -7.54
CA ALA A 38 -36.52 14.92 -6.90
C ALA A 38 -36.24 15.18 -5.42
N THR A 39 -36.64 14.23 -4.56
CA THR A 39 -36.57 14.40 -3.10
C THR A 39 -35.13 14.41 -2.59
N GLY A 40 -34.17 13.97 -3.42
CA GLY A 40 -32.80 13.71 -3.02
C GLY A 40 -32.69 12.45 -2.15
N HIS A 41 -31.46 12.19 -1.70
CA HIS A 41 -31.14 11.06 -0.84
C HIS A 41 -31.21 11.43 0.64
N ASP A 42 -31.95 10.63 1.40
CA ASP A 42 -31.97 10.64 2.87
C ASP A 42 -31.11 9.48 3.36
N TRP A 43 -29.81 9.73 3.55
CA TRP A 43 -28.84 8.69 3.86
C TRP A 43 -28.88 8.28 5.35
N SER A 44 -28.78 6.97 5.64
CA SER A 44 -28.68 6.42 7.01
C SER A 44 -27.41 6.86 7.75
N GLU A 45 -27.17 6.46 9.00
CA GLU A 45 -25.81 6.52 9.53
C GLU A 45 -24.89 5.56 8.77
N TRP A 46 -23.60 5.84 8.74
CA TRP A 46 -22.61 4.91 8.24
C TRP A 46 -22.54 3.69 9.16
N LYS A 47 -22.64 2.50 8.56
CA LYS A 47 -22.57 1.23 9.29
C LYS A 47 -21.40 0.41 8.76
N VAL A 48 -20.54 -0.05 9.66
CA VAL A 48 -19.49 -1.01 9.32
C VAL A 48 -20.16 -2.32 8.90
N ILE A 49 -19.89 -2.72 7.65
CA ILE A 49 -20.37 -3.97 7.07
C ILE A 49 -19.24 -5.00 6.92
N LYS A 50 -17.99 -4.53 6.97
CA LYS A 50 -16.78 -5.35 6.98
C LYS A 50 -15.75 -4.66 7.86
N GLU A 51 -15.34 -5.32 8.94
CA GLU A 51 -14.28 -4.80 9.81
C GLU A 51 -12.93 -4.76 9.07
N PRO A 52 -12.10 -3.73 9.27
CA PRO A 52 -10.74 -3.72 8.76
C PRO A 52 -9.89 -4.77 9.48
N THR A 53 -8.88 -5.28 8.78
CA THR A 53 -7.86 -6.16 9.35
C THR A 53 -6.47 -5.65 8.97
N TYR A 54 -5.42 -6.24 9.52
CA TYR A 54 -4.05 -5.99 9.08
C TYR A 54 -3.76 -6.55 7.67
N ARG A 55 -4.71 -7.26 7.03
CA ARG A 55 -4.59 -7.79 5.65
C ARG A 55 -5.57 -7.20 4.64
N SER A 56 -6.60 -6.49 5.10
CA SER A 56 -7.65 -6.00 4.22
C SER A 56 -8.33 -4.77 4.77
N VAL A 57 -8.65 -3.82 3.89
CA VAL A 57 -9.51 -2.69 4.21
C VAL A 57 -10.86 -3.16 4.73
N GLY A 58 -11.40 -2.39 5.67
CA GLY A 58 -12.78 -2.49 6.10
C GLY A 58 -13.69 -1.75 5.14
N VAL A 59 -14.99 -1.95 5.27
CA VAL A 59 -16.01 -1.28 4.47
C VAL A 59 -17.15 -0.88 5.37
N GLU A 60 -17.58 0.36 5.20
CA GLU A 60 -18.84 0.82 5.76
C GLU A 60 -19.77 1.30 4.65
N ARG A 61 -21.08 1.19 4.93
CA ARG A 61 -22.15 1.45 3.98
C ARG A 61 -23.15 2.42 4.59
N GLN A 62 -23.61 3.34 3.75
CA GLN A 62 -24.75 4.19 4.02
C GLN A 62 -25.85 3.85 3.00
N THR A 63 -27.09 3.71 3.45
CA THR A 63 -28.23 3.37 2.59
C THR A 63 -29.26 4.49 2.65
N CYS A 64 -29.75 4.92 1.49
CA CYS A 64 -30.83 5.88 1.41
C CYS A 64 -32.13 5.25 1.90
N ARG A 65 -32.78 5.86 2.90
CA ARG A 65 -34.02 5.33 3.49
C ARG A 65 -35.20 5.32 2.52
N GLY A 66 -35.24 6.30 1.60
CA GLY A 66 -36.29 6.41 0.59
C GLY A 66 -36.20 5.40 -0.56
N CYS A 67 -35.03 5.25 -1.20
CA CYS A 67 -34.88 4.45 -2.42
C CYS A 67 -34.04 3.17 -2.25
N GLY A 68 -33.37 2.95 -1.12
CA GLY A 68 -32.54 1.78 -0.87
C GLY A 68 -31.20 1.74 -1.60
N ILE A 69 -30.90 2.72 -2.46
CA ILE A 69 -29.56 2.91 -3.04
C ILE A 69 -28.56 3.09 -1.92
N TYR A 70 -27.36 2.55 -2.09
CA TYR A 70 -26.29 2.64 -1.12
C TYR A 70 -25.01 3.20 -1.74
N LYS A 71 -24.15 3.72 -0.86
CA LYS A 71 -22.76 4.04 -1.16
C LYS A 71 -21.86 3.44 -0.09
N GLU A 72 -20.63 3.18 -0.48
CA GLU A 72 -19.62 2.56 0.38
C GLU A 72 -18.38 3.43 0.45
N ARG A 73 -17.66 3.33 1.56
CA ARG A 73 -16.31 3.86 1.67
C ARG A 73 -15.41 2.85 2.38
N GLU A 74 -14.13 2.90 2.05
CA GLU A 74 -13.12 2.05 2.66
C GLU A 74 -12.70 2.60 4.03
N ILE A 75 -12.47 1.69 4.95
CA ILE A 75 -11.83 1.95 6.24
C ILE A 75 -10.39 1.42 6.12
N PRO A 76 -9.36 2.23 6.43
CA PRO A 76 -7.96 1.79 6.35
C PRO A 76 -7.71 0.49 7.13
N MET A 77 -6.71 -0.27 6.66
CA MET A 77 -6.22 -1.45 7.35
C MET A 77 -5.70 -1.13 8.76
N ILE A 78 -5.77 -2.11 9.65
CA ILE A 78 -5.22 -1.97 11.00
C ILE A 78 -3.70 -2.01 10.92
N VAL A 79 -3.03 -0.98 11.47
CA VAL A 79 -1.58 -0.92 11.57
C VAL A 79 -1.14 -1.62 12.85
N VAL A 80 -0.29 -2.63 12.72
CA VAL A 80 0.31 -3.34 13.86
C VAL A 80 1.72 -2.78 14.10
N PRO A 81 2.05 -2.35 15.34
CA PRO A 81 3.37 -1.80 15.62
C PRO A 81 4.45 -2.87 15.48
N VAL A 82 5.58 -2.50 14.89
CA VAL A 82 6.77 -3.34 14.86
C VAL A 82 7.41 -3.33 16.25
N GLU A 83 7.66 -4.50 16.81
CA GLU A 83 8.34 -4.66 18.10
C GLU A 83 9.81 -5.01 17.90
N LYS A 84 10.11 -5.87 16.92
CA LYS A 84 11.48 -6.32 16.65
C LYS A 84 11.69 -6.58 15.15
N ILE A 85 12.91 -6.32 14.69
CA ILE A 85 13.43 -6.79 13.41
C ILE A 85 14.51 -7.83 13.71
N ILE A 86 14.58 -8.88 12.91
CA ILE A 86 15.59 -9.93 13.01
C ILE A 86 16.21 -10.11 11.62
N ILE A 87 17.51 -9.84 11.50
CA ILE A 87 18.27 -10.13 10.27
C ILE A 87 18.70 -11.60 10.29
N THR A 88 18.56 -12.28 9.15
CA THR A 88 19.11 -13.62 8.93
C THR A 88 20.05 -13.65 7.72
N PRO A 89 21.21 -14.32 7.82
CA PRO A 89 21.78 -14.97 9.02
C PRO A 89 22.02 -13.95 10.16
N GLY A 90 21.82 -14.38 11.41
CA GLY A 90 21.84 -13.50 12.59
C GLY A 90 23.20 -13.34 13.26
N GLU A 91 24.27 -13.73 12.56
CA GLU A 91 25.64 -13.68 13.04
C GLU A 91 26.55 -13.03 12.00
N ASP A 92 27.56 -12.32 12.49
CA ASP A 92 28.56 -11.69 11.63
C ASP A 92 29.21 -12.72 10.70
N PHE A 93 29.35 -12.39 9.41
CA PHE A 93 29.87 -13.33 8.44
C PHE A 93 30.79 -12.69 7.40
N LYS A 94 31.49 -13.57 6.70
CA LYS A 94 32.51 -13.24 5.72
C LYS A 94 31.99 -13.47 4.31
N ILE A 95 32.25 -12.50 3.42
CA ILE A 95 31.96 -12.58 1.99
C ILE A 95 33.20 -12.20 1.18
N TYR A 96 33.34 -12.73 -0.02
CA TYR A 96 34.49 -12.42 -0.89
C TYR A 96 34.20 -11.30 -1.88
N CYS A 97 35.21 -10.52 -2.23
CA CYS A 97 35.12 -9.44 -3.21
C CYS A 97 34.40 -9.90 -4.49
N LYS A 98 33.51 -9.03 -5.01
CA LYS A 98 32.65 -9.24 -6.19
C LYS A 98 31.55 -10.30 -6.01
N LYS A 99 31.40 -10.90 -4.83
CA LYS A 99 30.27 -11.77 -4.51
C LYS A 99 29.10 -10.96 -3.99
N THR A 100 27.93 -11.58 -4.08
CA THR A 100 26.65 -11.07 -3.59
C THR A 100 26.04 -12.09 -2.65
N ASP A 101 25.27 -11.61 -1.70
CA ASP A 101 24.48 -12.44 -0.79
C ASP A 101 23.17 -11.72 -0.45
N ARG A 102 22.22 -12.40 0.19
CA ARG A 102 20.93 -11.84 0.55
C ARG A 102 20.68 -11.97 2.04
N LEU A 103 20.50 -10.83 2.69
CA LEU A 103 19.99 -10.76 4.06
C LEU A 103 18.46 -10.77 4.02
N GLN A 104 17.83 -11.51 4.94
CA GLN A 104 16.38 -11.43 5.14
C GLN A 104 16.10 -10.69 6.44
N ALA A 105 15.14 -9.77 6.42
CA ALA A 105 14.62 -9.12 7.62
C ALA A 105 13.25 -9.70 7.95
N THR A 106 13.13 -10.31 9.13
CA THR A 106 11.87 -10.79 9.68
C THR A 106 11.36 -9.77 10.69
N VAL A 107 10.09 -9.38 10.55
CA VAL A 107 9.42 -8.43 11.44
C VAL A 107 8.62 -9.22 12.48
N VAL A 108 8.69 -8.80 13.74
CA VAL A 108 7.90 -9.37 14.84
C VAL A 108 7.01 -8.25 15.43
N PRO A 109 5.70 -8.51 15.61
CA PRO A 109 4.98 -9.72 15.20
C PRO A 109 4.79 -9.79 13.66
N ASP A 110 4.47 -10.97 13.11
CA ASP A 110 4.37 -11.21 11.65
C ASP A 110 3.33 -10.30 10.98
N GLU A 111 2.25 -9.97 11.69
CA GLU A 111 1.20 -9.08 11.23
C GLU A 111 1.71 -7.66 10.94
N ALA A 112 2.75 -7.21 11.64
CA ALA A 112 3.32 -5.90 11.41
C ALA A 112 4.00 -5.80 10.04
N MET A 113 4.41 -6.91 9.42
CA MET A 113 5.00 -6.93 8.07
C MET A 113 4.06 -6.38 6.98
N PHE A 114 2.74 -6.45 7.19
CA PHE A 114 1.76 -5.94 6.21
C PHE A 114 1.68 -4.41 6.18
N SER A 115 2.12 -3.74 7.24
CA SER A 115 2.15 -2.28 7.34
C SER A 115 3.56 -1.70 7.50
N ALA A 116 4.55 -2.53 7.84
CA ALA A 116 5.91 -2.09 8.09
C ALA A 116 6.67 -1.84 6.78
N LYS A 117 7.39 -0.73 6.75
CA LYS A 117 8.37 -0.43 5.70
C LYS A 117 9.77 -0.53 6.29
N ILE A 118 10.54 -1.48 5.75
CA ILE A 118 11.93 -1.73 6.16
C ILE A 118 12.89 -1.00 5.21
N VAL A 119 13.83 -0.28 5.79
CA VAL A 119 14.88 0.46 5.09
C VAL A 119 16.22 -0.18 5.43
N TRP A 120 17.01 -0.44 4.41
CA TRP A 120 18.36 -1.00 4.54
C TRP A 120 19.42 0.09 4.40
N GLU A 121 20.49 -0.02 5.19
CA GLU A 121 21.61 0.90 5.17
C GLU A 121 22.93 0.16 5.36
N SER A 122 24.00 0.66 4.75
CA SER A 122 25.37 0.21 4.99
C SER A 122 26.18 1.34 5.58
N SER A 123 26.92 1.07 6.66
CA SER A 123 27.85 2.03 7.25
C SER A 123 29.04 2.37 6.32
N ASN A 124 29.32 1.51 5.34
CA ASN A 124 30.34 1.79 4.32
C ASN A 124 29.98 1.16 2.96
N PRO A 125 29.17 1.86 2.14
CA PRO A 125 28.73 1.37 0.83
C PRO A 125 29.86 1.08 -0.16
N LYS A 126 31.07 1.62 0.06
CA LYS A 126 32.26 1.35 -0.77
C LYS A 126 32.93 0.00 -0.43
N VAL A 127 32.60 -0.58 0.72
CA VAL A 127 33.09 -1.90 1.18
C VAL A 127 32.02 -2.95 0.92
N VAL A 128 30.80 -2.72 1.44
CA VAL A 128 29.60 -3.52 1.15
C VAL A 128 28.44 -2.59 0.85
N SER A 129 27.83 -2.68 -0.32
CA SER A 129 26.56 -1.99 -0.60
C SER A 129 25.39 -2.92 -0.30
N VAL A 130 24.26 -2.38 0.14
CA VAL A 130 22.99 -3.10 0.34
C VAL A 130 21.90 -2.45 -0.52
N SER A 131 21.02 -3.27 -1.10
CA SER A 131 19.87 -2.83 -1.90
C SER A 131 18.59 -2.85 -1.05
N ASP A 132 17.51 -2.26 -1.55
CA ASP A 132 16.22 -2.15 -0.82
C ASP A 132 15.60 -3.51 -0.45
N ASP A 133 15.98 -4.59 -1.15
CA ASP A 133 15.51 -5.95 -0.90
C ASP A 133 16.41 -6.77 0.05
N GLY A 134 17.42 -6.14 0.65
CA GLY A 134 18.40 -6.78 1.53
C GLY A 134 19.55 -7.48 0.79
N THR A 135 19.63 -7.37 -0.55
CA THR A 135 20.74 -7.93 -1.32
C THR A 135 22.01 -7.11 -1.12
N ILE A 136 23.06 -7.75 -0.60
CA ILE A 136 24.37 -7.15 -0.37
C ILE A 136 25.36 -7.48 -1.48
N LYS A 137 26.29 -6.56 -1.75
CA LYS A 137 27.38 -6.75 -2.72
C LYS A 137 28.71 -6.36 -2.10
N ALA A 138 29.65 -7.30 -2.10
CA ALA A 138 31.00 -7.11 -1.61
C ALA A 138 31.86 -6.40 -2.66
N LEU A 139 32.30 -5.18 -2.37
CA LEU A 139 33.01 -4.34 -3.34
C LEU A 139 34.52 -4.29 -3.07
N ARG A 140 34.90 -4.09 -1.81
CA ARG A 140 36.30 -3.88 -1.42
C ARG A 140 36.58 -4.51 -0.06
N ARG A 141 37.79 -5.05 0.11
CA ARG A 141 38.28 -5.58 1.39
C ARG A 141 38.06 -4.57 2.53
N GLY A 142 37.53 -5.05 3.66
CA GLY A 142 37.20 -4.23 4.82
C GLY A 142 35.98 -4.76 5.56
N THR A 143 35.47 -4.01 6.53
CA THR A 143 34.25 -4.36 7.28
C THR A 143 33.23 -3.24 7.14
N ALA A 144 31.96 -3.62 7.02
CA ALA A 144 30.82 -2.70 7.03
C ALA A 144 29.70 -3.30 7.88
N THR A 145 28.93 -2.45 8.56
CA THR A 145 27.72 -2.85 9.29
C THR A 145 26.53 -2.61 8.38
N ILE A 146 25.70 -3.63 8.21
CA ILE A 146 24.45 -3.56 7.47
C ILE A 146 23.31 -3.50 8.48
N THR A 147 22.43 -2.51 8.32
CA THR A 147 21.32 -2.22 9.23
C THR A 147 20.00 -2.33 8.49
N ALA A 148 19.04 -3.07 9.05
CA ALA A 148 17.64 -3.04 8.66
C ALA A 148 16.85 -2.29 9.74
N LYS A 149 16.08 -1.27 9.36
CA LYS A 149 15.31 -0.45 10.31
C LYS A 149 13.93 -0.09 9.78
N THR A 150 13.00 0.22 10.69
CA THR A 150 11.74 0.85 10.32
C THR A 150 11.98 2.23 9.70
N GLU A 151 11.05 2.72 8.87
CA GLU A 151 11.18 4.04 8.24
C GLU A 151 11.34 5.19 9.26
N ASP A 152 10.70 5.08 10.43
CA ASP A 152 10.86 6.03 11.52
C ASP A 152 12.15 5.83 12.37
N GLY A 153 12.92 4.78 12.08
CA GLY A 153 14.19 4.45 12.73
C GLY A 153 14.08 3.95 14.16
N LYS A 154 12.88 3.70 14.69
CA LYS A 154 12.70 3.32 16.10
C LYS A 154 13.04 1.87 16.40
N VAL A 155 12.83 0.97 15.44
CA VAL A 155 13.19 -0.44 15.56
C VAL A 155 14.21 -0.77 14.48
N SER A 156 15.30 -1.41 14.87
CA SER A 156 16.37 -1.79 13.95
C SER A 156 17.09 -3.03 14.42
N ASP A 157 17.71 -3.72 13.48
CA ASP A 157 18.70 -4.76 13.73
C ASP A 157 19.91 -4.54 12.82
N SER A 158 21.08 -5.10 13.18
CA SER A 158 22.32 -4.86 12.46
C SER A 158 23.27 -6.06 12.52
N ILE A 159 24.05 -6.22 11.45
CA ILE A 159 25.02 -7.29 11.28
C ILE A 159 26.33 -6.76 10.70
N ASN A 160 27.47 -7.27 11.14
CA ASN A 160 28.75 -6.92 10.52
C ASN A 160 29.10 -7.90 9.40
N VAL A 161 29.47 -7.33 8.27
CA VAL A 161 29.91 -8.05 7.08
C VAL A 161 31.37 -7.74 6.82
N THR A 162 32.21 -8.77 6.80
CA THR A 162 33.63 -8.64 6.49
C THR A 162 33.92 -9.12 5.07
N VAL A 163 34.51 -8.24 4.27
CA VAL A 163 34.91 -8.51 2.90
C VAL A 163 36.38 -8.89 2.83
N GLU A 164 36.67 -10.03 2.22
CA GLU A 164 38.03 -10.50 1.96
C GLU A 164 38.26 -10.87 0.50
N TYR A 165 39.53 -11.06 0.13
CA TYR A 165 39.85 -11.72 -1.13
C TYR A 165 39.78 -13.23 -0.97
N SER A 166 39.24 -13.92 -1.96
CA SER A 166 39.36 -15.38 -2.04
C SER A 166 40.82 -15.78 -2.27
N THR A 167 41.14 -17.06 -2.02
CA THR A 167 42.48 -17.62 -2.28
C THR A 167 42.93 -17.38 -3.73
N ILE A 168 42.02 -17.54 -4.70
CA ILE A 168 42.30 -17.27 -6.12
C ILE A 168 42.56 -15.78 -6.37
N GLN A 169 41.78 -14.89 -5.74
CA GLN A 169 42.00 -13.44 -5.87
C GLN A 169 43.36 -13.04 -5.29
N TRP A 170 43.79 -13.66 -4.20
CA TRP A 170 45.13 -13.49 -3.67
C TRP A 170 46.20 -13.98 -4.64
N ILE A 171 46.07 -15.17 -5.24
CA ILE A 171 47.04 -15.68 -6.24
C ILE A 171 47.19 -14.70 -7.41
N ILE A 172 46.08 -14.14 -7.91
CA ILE A 172 46.11 -13.14 -8.98
C ILE A 172 46.86 -11.89 -8.55
N VAL A 173 46.62 -11.38 -7.33
CA VAL A 173 47.35 -10.23 -6.79
C VAL A 173 48.86 -10.53 -6.70
N TYR A 174 49.24 -11.72 -6.25
CA TYR A 174 50.64 -12.13 -6.18
C TYR A 174 51.30 -12.30 -7.55
N ILE A 175 50.61 -12.86 -8.55
CA ILE A 175 51.16 -13.00 -9.91
C ILE A 175 51.33 -11.63 -10.59
N LEU A 176 50.36 -10.72 -10.41
CA LEU A 176 50.37 -9.40 -11.05
C LEU A 176 51.33 -8.40 -10.40
N PHE A 177 51.58 -8.50 -9.09
CA PHE A 177 52.35 -7.50 -8.33
C PHE A 177 53.55 -8.07 -7.55
N GLY A 178 53.73 -9.39 -7.51
CA GLY A 178 54.81 -10.07 -6.76
C GLY A 178 56.20 -9.92 -7.38
N TRP A 179 56.31 -9.51 -8.65
CA TRP A 179 57.59 -9.29 -9.33
C TRP A 179 58.20 -7.90 -9.03
N ILE A 180 57.42 -6.98 -8.44
CA ILE A 180 57.86 -5.60 -8.16
C ILE A 180 58.71 -5.51 -6.88
N TRP A 181 58.68 -6.52 -6.02
CA TRP A 181 59.49 -6.58 -4.79
C TRP A 181 60.86 -7.25 -4.98
N TYR A 182 61.16 -7.76 -6.18
CA TYR A 182 62.40 -8.47 -6.52
C TYR A 182 63.28 -7.73 -7.55
N LEU A 183 62.99 -6.45 -7.84
CA LEU A 183 63.77 -5.54 -8.68
C LEU A 183 64.11 -4.27 -7.88
#